data_AF-A0A179B759-F1
#
_entry.id   AF-A0A179B759-F1
#
_cell.length_a   1.000
_cell.length_b   1.000
_cell.length_c   1.000
_cell.angle_alpha   90.00
_cell.angle_beta   90.00
_cell.angle_gamma   90.00
#
_symmetry.space_group_name_H-M   'P 1'
#
loop_
_entity.id
_entity.type
_entity.pdbx_description
1 polymer ?
#
loop_
_entity_poly.entity_id
_entity_poly.type
_entity_poly.pdbx_seq_one_letter_code
_entity_poly.pdbx_strand_id
1 'polypeptide(L)' 'MQILEEKEQSVDVVLTVHEAAQIARNILENQKAAGPGAVALAELLQKEGFTVVQSQASDRYEWKTPDDMEQNA' A
#
# COMPACT_ATOMS: atom_id res chain seq x y z
N MET A 1 -9.34 41.98 -24.27
CA MET A 1 -8.71 40.68 -23.96
C MET A 1 -9.02 40.41 -22.49
N GLN A 2 -9.96 39.52 -22.18
CA GLN A 2 -10.27 39.13 -20.79
C GLN A 2 -9.55 37.81 -20.53
N ILE A 3 -8.53 37.84 -19.69
CA ILE A 3 -7.82 36.65 -19.23
C ILE A 3 -8.69 36.07 -18.13
N LEU A 4 -9.38 34.97 -18.43
CA LEU A 4 -10.07 34.17 -17.42
C LEU A 4 -8.98 33.45 -16.62
N GLU A 5 -8.70 33.93 -15.42
CA GLU A 5 -7.87 33.21 -14.46
C GLU A 5 -8.59 31.89 -14.10
N GLU A 6 -8.10 30.78 -14.65
CA GLU A 6 -8.48 29.43 -14.20
C GLU A 6 -7.98 29.27 -12.76
N LYS A 7 -8.91 29.33 -11.80
CA LYS A 7 -8.60 29.02 -10.41
C LYS A 7 -8.39 27.51 -10.30
N GLU A 8 -7.16 27.09 -10.00
CA GLU A 8 -6.85 25.70 -9.69
C GLU A 8 -7.72 25.22 -8.53
N GLN A 9 -8.71 24.39 -8.84
CA GLN A 9 -9.58 23.78 -7.85
C GLN A 9 -8.87 22.56 -7.27
N SER A 10 -8.23 22.75 -6.13
CA SER A 10 -7.62 21.65 -5.37
C SER A 10 -8.71 20.96 -4.53
N VAL A 11 -8.80 19.64 -4.62
CA VAL A 11 -9.70 18.80 -3.83
C VAL A 11 -8.86 17.92 -2.93
N ASP A 12 -9.00 18.09 -1.61
CA ASP A 12 -8.35 17.24 -0.62
C ASP A 12 -9.15 15.96 -0.41
N VAL A 13 -8.52 14.81 -0.66
CA VAL A 13 -9.10 13.49 -0.40
C VAL A 13 -8.31 12.84 0.72
N VAL A 14 -8.96 12.65 1.87
CA VAL A 14 -8.37 11.93 3.00
C VAL A 14 -8.65 10.44 2.81
N LEU A 15 -7.61 9.68 2.49
CA LEU A 15 -7.67 8.23 2.38
C LEU A 15 -7.15 7.59 3.67
N THR A 16 -7.80 6.52 4.11
CA THR A 16 -7.19 5.66 5.12
C THR A 16 -5.99 4.92 4.52
N VAL A 17 -5.08 4.46 5.39
CA VAL A 17 -3.87 3.70 4.98
C VAL A 17 -4.25 2.49 4.11
N HIS A 18 -5.34 1.81 4.47
CA HIS A 18 -5.80 0.62 3.75
C HIS A 18 -6.36 0.96 2.36
N GLU A 19 -7.13 2.04 2.26
CA GLU A 19 -7.68 2.50 0.97
C GLU A 19 -6.57 2.96 0.03
N ALA A 20 -5.61 3.75 0.52
CA ALA A 20 -4.45 4.18 -0.26
C ALA A 20 -3.67 2.98 -0.80
N ALA A 21 -3.45 1.96 0.03
CA ALA A 21 -2.76 0.74 -0.35
C ALA A 21 -3.53 -0.08 -1.40
N GLN A 22 -4.85 -0.20 -1.26
CA GLN A 22 -5.69 -0.89 -2.25
C GLN A 22 -5.72 -0.15 -3.59
N ILE A 23 -5.83 1.17 -3.58
CA ILE A 23 -5.81 2.00 -4.80
C ILE A 23 -4.46 1.87 -5.50
N ALA A 24 -3.36 1.98 -4.77
CA ALA A 24 -2.02 1.80 -5.32
C ALA A 24 -1.85 0.42 -5.97
N ARG A 25 -2.34 -0.63 -5.31
CA ARG A 25 -2.34 -1.99 -5.87
C ARG A 25 -3.15 -2.08 -7.16
N ASN A 26 -4.39 -1.57 -7.17
CA ASN A 26 -5.26 -1.61 -8.34
C ASN A 26 -4.67 -0.86 -9.54
N ILE A 27 -4.00 0.27 -9.30
CA ILE A 27 -3.28 1.04 -10.31
C ILE A 27 -2.12 0.21 -10.89
N LEU A 28 -1.34 -0.44 -10.04
CA LEU A 28 -0.19 -1.25 -10.46
C LEU A 28 -0.60 -2.56 -11.14
N GLU A 29 -1.79 -3.08 -10.87
CA GLU A 29 -2.37 -4.20 -11.62
C GLU A 29 -2.91 -3.74 -13.00
N ASN A 30 -3.30 -2.46 -13.13
CA ASN A 30 -3.92 -1.90 -14.35
C ASN A 30 -3.13 -0.73 -14.98
N GLN A 31 -1.79 -0.83 -14.98
CA GLN A 31 -0.87 0.27 -15.36
C GLN A 31 -1.17 0.87 -16.73
N LYS A 32 -1.58 0.04 -17.70
CA LYS A 32 -1.92 0.48 -19.06
C LYS A 32 -3.13 1.43 -19.11
N ALA A 33 -4.08 1.25 -18.20
CA ALA A 33 -5.29 2.06 -18.12
C ALA A 33 -5.12 3.29 -17.21
N ALA A 34 -4.31 3.18 -16.16
CA ALA A 34 -4.11 4.23 -15.17
C ALA A 34 -3.16 5.35 -15.66
N GLY A 35 -2.23 5.02 -16.57
CA GLY A 35 -1.26 5.96 -17.10
C GLY A 35 -0.08 6.24 -16.17
N PRO A 36 0.97 6.92 -16.67
CA PRO A 36 2.27 6.99 -15.99
C PRO A 36 2.24 7.79 -14.69
N GLY A 37 1.43 8.84 -14.60
CA GLY A 37 1.31 9.66 -13.38
C GLY A 37 0.66 8.90 -12.22
N ALA A 38 -0.37 8.11 -12.50
CA ALA A 38 -1.01 7.27 -11.50
C ALA A 38 -0.07 6.17 -11.01
N VAL A 39 0.68 5.54 -11.94
CA VAL A 39 1.68 4.53 -11.59
C VAL A 39 2.77 5.10 -10.68
N ALA A 40 3.31 6.27 -11.00
CA ALA A 40 4.31 6.93 -10.16
C ALA A 40 3.79 7.23 -8.74
N LEU A 41 2.51 7.63 -8.63
CA LEU A 41 1.86 7.86 -7.35
C LEU A 41 1.68 6.55 -6.56
N ALA A 42 1.27 5.47 -7.22
CA ALA A 42 1.13 4.16 -6.60
C ALA A 42 2.47 3.60 -6.09
N GLU A 43 3.56 3.78 -6.85
CA GLU A 43 4.91 3.41 -6.43
C GLU A 43 5.40 4.25 -5.23
N LEU A 44 5.09 5.55 -5.21
CA LEU A 44 5.42 6.42 -4.09
C LEU A 44 4.70 5.95 -2.82
N LEU A 45 3.40 5.65 -2.91
CA LEU A 45 2.62 5.14 -1.78
C LEU A 45 3.21 3.83 -1.22
N GLN A 46 3.67 2.91 -2.08
CA GLN A 46 4.33 1.70 -1.60
C GLN A 46 5.65 1.98 -0.88
N LYS A 47 6.46 2.93 -1.38
CA LYS A 47 7.73 3.32 -0.74
C LYS A 47 7.52 3.95 0.63
N GLU A 48 6.45 4.74 0.77
CA GLU A 48 6.06 5.36 2.04
C GLU A 48 5.41 4.36 3.03
N GLY A 49 5.31 3.07 2.66
CA GLY A 49 4.80 2.01 3.54
C GLY A 49 3.29 1.79 3.47
N PHE A 50 2.58 2.45 2.54
CA PHE A 50 1.17 2.18 2.25
C PHE A 50 1.03 0.93 1.39
N THR A 51 1.49 -0.20 1.92
CA THR A 51 1.38 -1.51 1.29
C THR A 51 0.21 -2.27 1.91
N VAL A 52 -0.55 -3.02 1.10
CA VAL A 52 -1.51 -3.98 1.63
C VAL A 52 -0.67 -5.08 2.25
N VAL A 53 -0.49 -5.03 3.56
CA VAL A 53 0.04 -6.16 4.33
C VAL A 53 -0.99 -7.26 4.11
N GLN A 54 -0.73 -8.13 3.13
CA GLN A 54 -1.33 -9.46 3.14
C GLN A 54 -1.02 -9.96 4.54
N SER A 55 -2.04 -10.40 5.29
CA SER A 55 -1.84 -11.14 6.53
C SER A 55 -0.93 -12.31 6.19
N GLN A 56 0.37 -12.07 6.26
CA GLN A 56 1.40 -13.06 6.25
C GLN A 56 1.07 -13.78 7.55
N ALA A 57 0.52 -14.99 7.39
CA ALA A 57 0.19 -15.89 8.48
C ALA A 57 1.30 -15.69 9.50
N SER A 58 0.96 -15.19 10.69
CA SER A 58 1.95 -14.92 11.70
C SER A 58 2.74 -16.21 11.84
N ASP A 59 3.98 -16.22 11.36
CA ASP A 59 4.96 -17.25 11.72
C ASP A 59 5.13 -17.06 13.22
N ARG A 60 4.19 -17.65 13.94
CA ARG A 60 4.10 -17.62 15.37
C ARG A 60 5.16 -18.61 15.78
N TYR A 61 6.41 -18.12 15.84
CA TYR A 61 7.51 -18.86 16.40
C TYR A 61 7.15 -19.12 17.86
N GLU A 62 6.52 -20.27 18.12
CA GLU A 62 6.38 -20.82 19.45
C GLU A 62 7.80 -21.03 19.97
N TRP A 63 8.13 -20.32 21.04
CA TRP A 63 9.36 -20.55 21.76
C TRP A 63 9.31 -21.97 22.30
N LYS A 64 10.07 -22.88 21.68
CA LYS A 64 10.28 -24.21 22.23
C LYS A 64 10.98 -24.04 23.57
N THR A 65 10.34 -24.54 24.62
CA THR A 65 10.94 -24.60 25.94
C THR A 65 12.02 -25.70 25.93
N PRO A 66 13.05 -25.63 26.80
CA PRO A 66 14.06 -26.68 26.90
C PRO A 66 13.47 -28.09 27.11
N ASP A 67 12.29 -28.18 27.73
CA ASP A 67 11.51 -29.42 27.88
C ASP A 67 11.09 -30.06 26.54
N ASP A 68 10.87 -29.27 25.48
CA ASP A 68 10.45 -29.78 24.16
C ASP A 68 11.57 -30.52 23.40
N MET A 69 12.82 -30.44 23.89
CA MET A 69 13.96 -31.14 23.30
C MET A 69 14.07 -32.60 23.77
N GLU A 70 13.43 -32.96 24.89
CA GLU A 70 13.58 -34.28 25.51
C GLU A 70 12.64 -35.35 24.92
N GLN A 71 11.69 -34.98 24.06
CA GLN A 71 10.74 -35.92 23.45
C GLN A 71 11.23 -36.54 22.12
N ASN A 72 12.48 -36.29 21.72
CA ASN A 72 13.08 -36.80 20.48
C ASN A 72 14.36 -37.61 20.77
N ALA A 73 14.34 -38.42 21.85
CA ALA A 73 15.38 -39.39 22.20
C ALA A 73 14.85 -40.83 22.11
#